data_AF-A0A2V9SPH6-F1
#
_entry.id   AF-A0A2V9SPH6-F1
#
_cell.length_a   1.000
_cell.length_b   1.000
_cell.length_c   1.000
_cell.angle_alpha   90.00
_cell.angle_beta   90.00
_cell.angle_gamma   90.00
#
_symmetry.space_group_name_H-M   'P 1'
#
loop_
_entity.id
_entity.type
_entity.pdbx_description
1 polymer ?
#
loop_
_entity_poly.entity_id
_entity_poly.type
_entity_poly.pdbx_seq_one_letter_code
_entity_poly.pdbx_strand_id
1 'polypeptide(L)'
;MQDHTTEQELKDRLSLIESMIAEGRRNTESWGWTFVLWGVVYYLAIAWSAWGHRVWAWPVTILIAVIVTVVVASLKAGNHPETTLGRAIGSIWIALGISMFLLFLALGLSGRLTDQHLFVAVMSAILGMANGASALILRWKVQFACAVVWWVAAVITCFGTDAQSTIVFLVAIFLCQIVFGIYGVIAEAQERKRRPIHA
;
A
#
# COMPACT_ATOMS: atom_id res chain seq x y z
N MET A 1 12.82 -38.84 25.40
CA MET A 1 11.71 -39.02 24.44
C MET A 1 10.76 -37.82 24.42
N GLN A 2 10.48 -37.16 25.55
CA GLN A 2 9.66 -35.94 25.63
C GLN A 2 10.27 -34.71 24.91
N ASP A 3 11.59 -34.57 24.92
CA ASP A 3 12.30 -33.41 24.37
C ASP A 3 12.26 -33.33 22.83
N HIS A 4 12.34 -34.49 22.15
CA HIS A 4 12.25 -34.56 20.68
C HIS A 4 10.86 -34.23 20.16
N THR A 5 9.80 -34.59 20.88
CA THR A 5 8.42 -34.27 20.49
C THR A 5 8.17 -32.77 20.57
N THR A 6 8.72 -32.09 21.58
CA THR A 6 8.62 -30.63 21.72
C THR A 6 9.44 -29.89 20.66
N GLU A 7 10.64 -30.36 20.33
CA GLU A 7 11.46 -29.77 19.26
C GLU A 7 10.79 -29.89 17.89
N GLN A 8 10.18 -31.04 17.59
CA GLN A 8 9.49 -31.27 16.33
C GLN A 8 8.21 -30.43 16.23
N GLU A 9 7.44 -30.32 17.32
CA GLU A 9 6.27 -29.43 17.36
C GLU A 9 6.64 -27.94 17.19
N LEU A 10 7.76 -27.50 17.76
CA LEU A 10 8.30 -26.15 17.56
C LEU A 10 8.70 -25.91 16.10
N LYS A 11 9.37 -26.88 15.47
CA LYS A 11 9.72 -26.82 14.04
C LYS A 11 8.50 -26.78 13.14
N ASP A 12 7.48 -27.58 13.44
CA ASP A 12 6.24 -27.61 12.66
C ASP A 12 5.49 -26.27 12.77
N ARG A 13 5.37 -25.72 13.98
CA ARG A 13 4.78 -24.38 14.20
C ARG A 13 5.58 -23.28 13.50
N LEU A 14 6.90 -23.33 13.56
CA LEU A 14 7.77 -22.37 12.87
C LEU A 14 7.59 -22.47 11.35
N SER A 15 7.58 -23.70 10.80
CA SER A 15 7.40 -23.94 9.37
C SER A 15 6.05 -23.43 8.87
N LEU A 16 5.00 -23.58 9.68
CA LEU A 16 3.66 -23.08 9.40
C LEU A 16 3.62 -21.54 9.41
N ILE A 17 4.29 -20.90 10.38
CA ILE A 17 4.41 -19.43 10.40
C ILE A 17 5.19 -18.94 9.16
N GLU A 18 6.28 -19.61 8.80
CA GLU A 18 7.08 -19.26 7.63
C GLU A 18 6.29 -19.42 6.33
N SER A 19 5.52 -20.51 6.19
CA SER A 19 4.66 -20.71 5.02
C SER A 19 3.56 -19.66 4.94
N MET A 20 2.94 -19.31 6.07
CA MET A 20 1.94 -18.24 6.11
C MET A 20 2.55 -16.86 5.77
N ILE A 21 3.77 -16.56 6.24
CA ILE A 21 4.47 -15.31 5.91
C ILE A 21 4.80 -15.27 4.41
N ALA A 22 5.29 -16.37 3.85
CA ALA A 22 5.59 -16.47 2.43
C ALA A 22 4.32 -16.27 1.58
N GLU A 23 3.20 -16.87 1.98
CA GLU A 23 1.91 -16.71 1.31
C GLU A 23 1.37 -15.28 1.43
N GLY A 24 1.53 -14.64 2.59
CA GLY A 24 1.18 -13.23 2.77
C GLY A 24 1.98 -12.29 1.86
N ARG A 25 3.28 -12.58 1.63
CA ARG A 25 4.11 -11.82 0.68
C ARG A 25 3.60 -11.99 -0.75
N ARG A 26 3.33 -13.23 -1.17
CA ARG A 26 2.76 -13.54 -2.49
C ARG A 26 1.43 -12.85 -2.74
N ASN A 27 0.56 -12.86 -1.74
CA ASN A 27 -0.69 -12.13 -1.80
C ASN A 27 -0.40 -10.64 -2.04
N THR A 28 0.50 -10.04 -1.25
CA THR A 28 0.86 -8.62 -1.41
C THR A 28 1.49 -8.31 -2.78
N GLU A 29 2.33 -9.21 -3.32
CA GLU A 29 2.88 -9.09 -4.69
C GLU A 29 1.79 -9.11 -5.75
N SER A 30 0.77 -9.96 -5.59
CA SER A 30 -0.39 -10.02 -6.49
C SER A 30 -1.27 -8.76 -6.47
N TRP A 31 -1.15 -7.94 -5.42
CA TRP A 31 -1.76 -6.62 -5.29
C TRP A 31 -0.82 -5.49 -5.76
N GLY A 32 0.38 -5.80 -6.26
CA GLY A 32 1.34 -4.83 -6.78
C GLY A 32 0.77 -3.90 -7.86
N TRP A 33 -0.13 -4.40 -8.70
CA TRP A 33 -0.84 -3.61 -9.71
C TRP A 33 -1.69 -2.48 -9.09
N THR A 34 -2.24 -2.69 -7.89
CA THR A 34 -3.02 -1.68 -7.18
C THR A 34 -2.12 -0.53 -6.75
N PHE A 35 -0.92 -0.81 -6.23
CA PHE A 35 0.07 0.24 -5.92
C PHE A 35 0.41 1.07 -7.17
N VAL A 36 0.66 0.41 -8.32
CA VAL A 36 0.92 1.12 -9.58
C VAL A 36 -0.28 1.99 -10.00
N LEU A 37 -1.50 1.44 -9.96
CA LEU A 37 -2.73 2.16 -10.31
C LEU A 37 -2.87 3.42 -9.45
N TRP A 38 -2.79 3.28 -8.13
CA TRP A 38 -2.92 4.42 -7.21
C TRP A 38 -1.81 5.45 -7.41
N GLY A 39 -0.57 5.00 -7.66
CA GLY A 39 0.53 5.90 -8.01
C GLY A 39 0.24 6.76 -9.25
N VAL A 40 -0.22 6.14 -10.34
CA VAL A 40 -0.58 6.85 -11.58
C VAL A 40 -1.77 7.79 -11.37
N VAL A 41 -2.78 7.36 -10.63
CA VAL A 41 -3.95 8.19 -10.28
C VAL A 41 -3.53 9.46 -9.54
N TYR A 42 -2.61 9.37 -8.58
CA TYR A 42 -2.10 10.55 -7.87
C TYR A 42 -1.40 11.54 -8.81
N TYR A 43 -0.57 11.05 -9.75
CA TYR A 43 0.06 11.91 -10.75
C TYR A 43 -0.97 12.62 -11.63
N LEU A 44 -1.97 11.90 -12.11
CA LEU A 44 -3.07 12.47 -12.92
C LEU A 44 -3.87 13.50 -12.12
N ALA A 45 -4.18 13.22 -10.85
CA ALA A 45 -4.90 14.14 -9.97
C ALA A 45 -4.13 15.45 -9.75
N ILE A 46 -2.82 15.35 -9.50
CA ILE A 46 -1.96 16.52 -9.30
C ILE A 46 -1.82 17.32 -10.60
N ALA A 47 -1.61 16.66 -11.74
CA ALA A 47 -1.52 17.31 -13.05
C ALA A 47 -2.82 18.03 -13.43
N TRP A 48 -3.97 17.38 -13.23
CA TRP A 48 -5.29 17.99 -13.48
C TRP A 48 -5.55 19.14 -12.51
N SER A 49 -5.20 18.99 -11.23
CA SER A 49 -5.29 20.06 -10.26
C SER A 49 -4.46 21.30 -10.66
N ALA A 50 -3.30 21.11 -11.30
CA ALA A 50 -2.46 22.19 -11.78
C ALA A 50 -3.05 22.94 -13.00
N TRP A 51 -3.88 22.28 -13.82
CA TRP A 51 -4.53 22.88 -14.99
C TRP A 51 -5.81 23.67 -14.71
N GLY A 52 -6.24 23.79 -13.44
CA GLY A 52 -7.27 24.78 -13.05
C GLY A 52 -8.64 24.22 -12.66
N HIS A 53 -8.80 22.89 -12.50
CA HIS A 53 -10.05 22.29 -11.98
C HIS A 53 -9.81 21.54 -10.65
N ARG A 54 -9.19 22.25 -9.70
CA ARG A 54 -8.70 21.73 -8.41
C ARG A 54 -9.78 21.03 -7.56
N VAL A 55 -11.03 21.49 -7.62
CA VAL A 55 -12.13 20.96 -6.77
C VAL A 55 -12.62 19.59 -7.24
N TRP A 56 -12.63 19.33 -8.55
CA TRP A 56 -13.18 18.09 -9.13
C TRP A 56 -12.13 17.03 -9.44
N ALA A 57 -10.88 17.45 -9.68
CA ALA A 57 -9.79 16.52 -10.00
C ALA A 57 -9.66 15.40 -8.95
N TRP A 58 -9.60 15.76 -7.67
CA TRP A 58 -9.42 14.80 -6.58
C TRP A 58 -10.62 13.84 -6.38
N PRO A 59 -11.88 14.30 -6.22
CA PRO A 59 -13.01 13.38 -6.06
C PRO A 59 -13.22 12.44 -7.24
N VAL A 60 -13.07 12.94 -8.48
CA VAL A 60 -13.29 12.14 -9.70
C VAL A 60 -12.21 11.07 -9.83
N THR A 61 -10.94 11.44 -9.68
CA THR A 61 -9.82 10.48 -9.78
C THR A 61 -9.88 9.41 -8.68
N ILE A 62 -10.20 9.79 -7.44
CA ILE A 62 -10.39 8.84 -6.33
C ILE A 62 -11.56 7.90 -6.61
N LEU A 63 -12.71 8.41 -7.05
CA LEU A 63 -13.88 7.59 -7.36
C LEU A 63 -13.57 6.55 -8.45
N ILE A 64 -12.90 6.98 -9.53
CA ILE A 64 -12.48 6.08 -10.62
C ILE A 64 -11.51 5.02 -10.07
N ALA A 65 -10.51 5.42 -9.28
CA ALA A 65 -9.52 4.49 -8.74
C ALA A 65 -10.14 3.44 -7.80
N VAL A 66 -11.08 3.85 -6.94
CA VAL A 66 -11.84 2.95 -6.07
C VAL A 66 -12.66 1.97 -6.92
N ILE A 67 -13.41 2.45 -7.91
CA ILE A 67 -14.22 1.59 -8.78
C ILE A 67 -13.35 0.57 -9.50
N VAL A 68 -12.24 1.00 -10.12
CA VAL A 68 -11.31 0.10 -10.80
C VAL A 68 -10.72 -0.91 -9.82
N THR A 69 -10.34 -0.48 -8.61
CA THR A 69 -9.79 -1.37 -7.60
C THR A 69 -10.81 -2.43 -7.17
N VAL A 70 -12.06 -2.04 -6.89
CA VAL A 70 -13.13 -2.94 -6.46
C VAL A 70 -13.52 -3.91 -7.56
N VAL A 71 -13.66 -3.44 -8.80
CA VAL A 71 -14.03 -4.29 -9.95
C VAL A 71 -12.93 -5.30 -10.25
N VAL A 72 -11.66 -4.88 -10.30
CA VAL A 72 -10.56 -5.82 -10.58
C VAL A 72 -10.35 -6.78 -9.40
N ALA A 73 -10.52 -6.31 -8.16
CA ALA A 73 -10.46 -7.18 -6.99
C ALA A 73 -11.57 -8.23 -6.98
N SER A 74 -12.81 -7.85 -7.31
CA SER A 74 -13.93 -8.80 -7.38
C SER A 74 -13.77 -9.81 -8.52
N LEU A 75 -13.17 -9.40 -9.65
CA LEU A 75 -12.82 -10.31 -10.74
C LEU A 75 -11.67 -11.27 -10.38
N LYS A 76 -10.74 -10.83 -9.52
CA LYS A 76 -9.61 -11.65 -9.05
C LYS A 76 -9.90 -12.46 -7.79
N ALA A 77 -11.03 -12.22 -7.11
CA ALA A 77 -11.50 -12.98 -5.96
C ALA A 77 -11.95 -14.38 -6.41
N GLY A 78 -11.00 -15.21 -6.85
CA GLY A 78 -11.22 -16.65 -7.03
C GLY A 78 -11.42 -17.34 -5.67
N ASN A 79 -11.86 -18.60 -5.71
CA ASN A 79 -12.17 -19.46 -4.54
C ASN A 79 -10.98 -19.81 -3.63
N HIS A 80 -9.89 -19.05 -3.62
CA HIS A 80 -8.76 -19.29 -2.73
C HIS A 80 -9.03 -18.69 -1.35
N PRO A 81 -9.09 -19.50 -0.28
CA PRO A 81 -9.32 -19.00 1.06
C PRO A 81 -8.24 -17.97 1.43
N GLU A 82 -8.64 -16.77 1.84
CA GLU A 82 -7.70 -15.76 2.32
C GLU A 82 -6.95 -16.28 3.54
N THR A 83 -5.62 -16.18 3.53
CA THR A 83 -4.82 -16.50 4.72
C THR A 83 -5.09 -15.49 5.83
N THR A 84 -4.96 -15.92 7.09
CA THR A 84 -5.05 -15.03 8.26
C THR A 84 -4.14 -13.81 8.13
N LEU A 85 -2.97 -13.98 7.52
CA LEU A 85 -1.99 -12.93 7.25
C LEU A 85 -2.45 -11.97 6.14
N GLY A 86 -2.99 -12.49 5.03
CA GLY A 86 -3.60 -11.67 3.97
C GLY A 86 -4.75 -10.81 4.48
N ARG A 87 -5.63 -11.39 5.31
CA ARG A 87 -6.74 -10.67 5.95
C ARG A 87 -6.26 -9.60 6.94
N ALA A 88 -5.20 -9.86 7.70
CA ALA A 88 -4.60 -8.88 8.61
C ALA A 88 -4.00 -7.69 7.85
N ILE A 89 -3.37 -7.92 6.69
CA ILE A 89 -2.86 -6.84 5.85
C ILE A 89 -4.02 -6.07 5.21
N GLY A 90 -5.01 -6.79 4.66
CA GLY A 90 -6.21 -6.19 4.09
C GLY A 90 -6.92 -5.28 5.09
N SER A 91 -7.05 -5.69 6.36
CA SER A 91 -7.68 -4.86 7.39
C SER A 91 -6.89 -3.57 7.69
N ILE A 92 -5.55 -3.59 7.63
CA ILE A 92 -4.72 -2.37 7.75
C ILE A 92 -5.03 -1.39 6.62
N TRP A 93 -5.10 -1.87 5.38
CA TRP A 93 -5.40 -1.02 4.21
C TRP A 93 -6.83 -0.50 4.20
N ILE A 94 -7.81 -1.33 4.61
CA ILE A 94 -9.21 -0.91 4.78
C ILE A 94 -9.31 0.16 5.88
N ALA A 95 -8.66 -0.04 7.03
CA ALA A 95 -8.65 0.92 8.11
C ALA A 95 -8.00 2.26 7.69
N LEU A 96 -6.90 2.20 6.92
CA LEU A 96 -6.29 3.37 6.32
C LEU A 96 -7.27 4.09 5.38
N GLY A 97 -7.96 3.35 4.51
CA GLY A 97 -8.94 3.91 3.58
C GLY A 97 -10.10 4.61 4.29
N ILE A 98 -10.67 3.97 5.32
CA ILE A 98 -11.75 4.55 6.15
C ILE A 98 -11.25 5.81 6.85
N SER A 99 -10.09 5.76 7.48
CA SER A 99 -9.50 6.90 8.19
C SER A 99 -9.24 8.07 7.25
N MET A 100 -8.70 7.79 6.07
CA MET A 100 -8.43 8.78 5.03
C MET A 100 -9.72 9.44 4.54
N PHE A 101 -10.76 8.65 4.26
CA PHE A 101 -12.06 9.15 3.81
C PHE A 101 -12.71 10.06 4.85
N LEU A 102 -12.80 9.61 6.11
CA LEU A 102 -13.42 10.39 7.18
C LEU A 102 -12.65 11.70 7.45
N LEU A 103 -11.32 11.63 7.50
CA LEU A 103 -10.48 12.79 7.73
C LEU A 103 -10.64 13.84 6.63
N PHE A 104 -10.58 13.44 5.36
CA PHE A 104 -10.69 14.39 4.26
C PHE A 104 -12.10 14.92 4.06
N LEU A 105 -13.13 14.11 4.32
CA LEU A 105 -14.50 14.59 4.36
C LEU A 105 -14.65 15.67 5.43
N ALA A 106 -14.15 15.44 6.65
CA ALA A 106 -14.22 16.41 7.75
C ALA A 106 -13.41 17.68 7.46
N LEU A 107 -12.19 17.55 6.93
CA LEU A 107 -11.35 18.69 6.54
C LEU A 107 -11.97 19.50 5.39
N GLY A 108 -12.65 18.83 4.46
CA GLY A 108 -13.36 19.46 3.35
C GLY A 108 -14.58 20.25 3.83
N LEU A 109 -15.42 19.64 4.67
CA LEU A 109 -16.60 20.29 5.25
C LEU A 109 -16.26 21.45 6.18
N SER A 110 -15.14 21.37 6.90
CA SER A 110 -14.67 22.43 7.80
C SER A 110 -13.92 23.56 7.09
N GLY A 111 -13.67 23.46 5.79
CA GLY A 111 -12.90 24.44 5.01
C GLY A 111 -11.42 24.51 5.39
N ARG A 112 -10.90 23.54 6.15
CA ARG A 112 -9.51 23.48 6.63
C ARG A 112 -8.56 22.74 5.67
N LEU A 113 -9.06 22.35 4.49
CA LEU A 113 -8.30 21.66 3.45
C LEU A 113 -7.40 22.62 2.63
N THR A 114 -7.05 23.77 3.19
CA THR A 114 -6.27 24.84 2.55
C THR A 114 -4.77 24.68 2.73
N ASP A 115 -4.33 23.96 3.77
CA ASP A 115 -2.91 23.77 4.07
C ASP A 115 -2.36 22.51 3.38
N GLN A 116 -1.62 22.73 2.29
CA GLN A 116 -1.02 21.66 1.49
C GLN A 116 0.09 20.92 2.24
N HIS A 117 0.81 21.59 3.14
CA HIS A 117 1.84 20.96 3.96
C HIS A 117 1.24 19.94 4.91
N LEU A 118 0.16 20.34 5.60
CA LEU A 118 -0.55 19.46 6.51
C LEU A 118 -1.06 18.21 5.79
N PHE A 119 -1.62 18.39 4.58
CA PHE A 119 -2.10 17.28 3.76
C PHE A 119 -0.98 16.29 3.43
N VAL A 120 0.13 16.78 2.86
CA VAL A 120 1.24 15.92 2.42
C VAL A 120 1.91 15.22 3.60
N ALA A 121 2.08 15.91 4.74
CA ALA A 121 2.72 15.34 5.93
C ALA A 121 1.86 14.23 6.53
N VAL A 122 0.56 14.46 6.69
CA VAL A 122 -0.38 13.47 7.23
C VAL A 122 -0.50 12.26 6.30
N MET A 123 -0.63 12.49 4.99
CA MET A 123 -0.69 11.41 4.00
C MET A 123 0.57 10.55 4.00
N SER A 124 1.75 11.20 4.03
CA SER A 124 3.02 10.50 4.07
C SER A 124 3.19 9.69 5.36
N ALA A 125 2.78 10.25 6.51
CA ALA A 125 2.84 9.53 7.78
C ALA A 125 1.92 8.29 7.81
N ILE A 126 0.68 8.42 7.35
CA ILE A 126 -0.31 7.34 7.34
C ILE A 126 0.06 6.26 6.32
N LEU A 127 0.55 6.62 5.13
CA LEU A 127 1.07 5.67 4.14
C LEU A 127 2.33 4.96 4.66
N GLY A 128 3.22 5.67 5.36
CA GLY A 128 4.38 5.08 6.02
C GLY A 128 3.97 4.06 7.08
N MET A 129 2.96 4.38 7.90
CA MET A 129 2.39 3.47 8.90
C MET A 129 1.84 2.18 8.28
N ALA A 130 1.00 2.27 7.23
CA ALA A 130 0.42 1.08 6.61
C ALA A 130 1.48 0.17 5.95
N ASN A 131 2.46 0.78 5.26
CA ASN A 131 3.58 0.04 4.68
C ASN A 131 4.47 -0.57 5.77
N GLY A 132 4.75 0.16 6.84
CA GLY A 132 5.58 -0.30 7.96
C GLY A 132 4.93 -1.46 8.71
N ALA A 133 3.65 -1.32 9.07
CA ALA A 133 2.88 -2.38 9.71
C ALA A 133 2.81 -3.64 8.84
N SER A 134 2.50 -3.49 7.55
CA SER A 134 2.49 -4.60 6.59
C SER A 134 3.86 -5.27 6.48
N ALA A 135 4.94 -4.48 6.41
CA ALA A 135 6.30 -4.99 6.29
C ALA A 135 6.78 -5.73 7.54
N LEU A 136 6.42 -5.26 8.74
CA LEU A 136 6.76 -5.92 10.00
C LEU A 136 6.05 -7.27 10.13
N ILE A 137 4.76 -7.32 9.76
CA ILE A 137 3.95 -8.54 9.74
C ILE A 137 4.52 -9.55 8.74
N LEU A 138 4.89 -9.10 7.53
CA LEU A 138 5.44 -9.95 6.48
C LEU A 138 6.95 -10.20 6.59
N ARG A 139 7.64 -9.57 7.55
CA ARG A 139 9.11 -9.52 7.63
C ARG A 139 9.77 -9.13 6.30
N TRP A 140 9.16 -8.22 5.54
CA TRP A 140 9.57 -7.89 4.18
C TRP A 140 10.35 -6.59 4.11
N LYS A 141 11.67 -6.70 3.89
CA LYS A 141 12.59 -5.55 3.88
C LYS A 141 12.27 -4.51 2.80
N VAL A 142 11.78 -4.94 1.63
CA VAL A 142 11.47 -4.03 0.51
C VAL A 142 10.29 -3.12 0.86
N GLN A 143 9.22 -3.68 1.43
CA GLN A 143 8.08 -2.88 1.87
C GLN A 143 8.43 -1.98 3.08
N PHE A 144 9.33 -2.43 3.95
CA PHE A 144 9.84 -1.61 5.04
C PHE A 144 10.64 -0.40 4.53
N ALA A 145 11.44 -0.58 3.47
CA ALA A 145 12.14 0.54 2.83
C ALA A 145 11.14 1.60 2.30
N CYS A 146 10.01 1.17 1.73
CA CYS A 146 8.95 2.08 1.31
C CYS A 146 8.35 2.86 2.50
N ALA A 147 8.17 2.20 3.66
CA ALA A 147 7.71 2.85 4.88
C ALA A 147 8.68 3.95 5.35
N VAL A 148 9.98 3.66 5.33
CA VAL A 148 11.03 4.63 5.68
C VAL A 148 11.01 5.83 4.76
N VAL A 149 10.90 5.62 3.44
CA VAL A 149 10.79 6.71 2.45
C VAL A 149 9.58 7.59 2.75
N TRP A 150 8.43 7.00 3.08
CA TRP A 150 7.22 7.74 3.44
C TRP A 150 7.38 8.54 4.74
N TRP A 151 8.00 7.99 5.78
CA TRP A 151 8.26 8.74 7.01
C TRP A 151 9.26 9.87 6.80
N VAL A 152 10.32 9.65 6.02
CA VAL A 152 11.28 10.70 5.64
C VAL A 152 10.56 11.80 4.86
N ALA A 153 9.69 11.45 3.91
CA ALA A 153 8.87 12.41 3.17
C ALA A 153 7.97 13.24 4.09
N ALA A 154 7.36 12.61 5.11
CA ALA A 154 6.55 13.32 6.12
C ALA A 154 7.39 14.35 6.89
N VAL A 155 8.58 13.94 7.35
CA VAL A 155 9.50 14.83 8.10
C VAL A 155 9.95 16.00 7.22
N ILE A 156 10.38 15.75 5.98
CA ILE A 156 10.84 16.82 5.07
C ILE A 156 9.72 17.82 4.80
N THR A 157 8.49 17.33 4.62
CA THR A 157 7.30 18.18 4.36
C THR A 157 6.99 19.14 5.50
N CYS A 158 7.28 18.75 6.75
CA CYS A 158 7.08 19.62 7.93
C CYS A 158 8.00 20.85 7.95
N PHE A 159 9.13 20.81 7.24
CA PHE A 159 10.13 21.89 7.24
C PHE A 159 10.38 22.51 5.86
N GLY A 160 9.88 21.90 4.79
CA GLY A 160 10.05 22.36 3.42
C GLY A 160 9.12 23.50 3.03
N THR A 161 9.29 24.01 1.81
CA THR A 161 8.32 24.92 1.14
C THR A 161 7.24 24.14 0.39
N ASP A 162 6.12 24.77 0.01
CA ASP A 162 5.01 24.10 -0.71
C ASP A 162 5.47 23.34 -1.96
N ALA A 163 6.40 23.94 -2.71
CA ALA A 163 7.00 23.33 -3.90
C ALA A 163 7.86 22.12 -3.54
N GLN A 164 8.69 22.22 -2.48
CA GLN A 164 9.51 21.10 -2.01
C GLN A 164 8.64 19.95 -1.51
N SER A 165 7.59 20.23 -0.73
CA SER A 165 6.62 19.25 -0.25
C SER A 165 5.94 18.50 -1.40
N THR A 166 5.54 19.23 -2.45
CA THR A 166 4.95 18.63 -3.65
C THR A 166 5.93 17.71 -4.35
N ILE A 167 7.17 18.16 -4.56
CA ILE A 167 8.22 17.36 -5.22
C ILE A 167 8.55 16.11 -4.40
N VAL A 168 8.74 16.25 -3.09
CA VAL A 168 9.02 15.14 -2.18
C VAL A 168 7.89 14.12 -2.20
N PHE A 169 6.64 14.58 -2.21
CA PHE A 169 5.47 13.69 -2.32
C PHE A 169 5.45 12.94 -3.65
N LEU A 170 5.70 13.61 -4.78
CA LEU A 170 5.77 12.97 -6.11
C LEU A 170 6.88 11.92 -6.19
N VAL A 171 8.05 12.23 -5.63
CA VAL A 171 9.18 11.28 -5.54
C VAL A 171 8.80 10.08 -4.66
N ALA A 172 8.17 10.30 -3.51
CA ALA A 172 7.72 9.23 -2.63
C ALA A 172 6.65 8.35 -3.30
N ILE A 173 5.68 8.94 -4.01
CA ILE A 173 4.72 8.18 -4.83
C ILE A 173 5.44 7.34 -5.86
N PHE A 174 6.37 7.92 -6.61
CA PHE A 174 7.09 7.21 -7.66
C PHE A 174 7.82 5.98 -7.09
N LEU A 175 8.59 6.16 -6.02
CA LEU A 175 9.36 5.07 -5.42
C LEU A 175 8.48 4.03 -4.72
N CYS A 176 7.58 4.48 -3.86
CA CYS A 176 6.84 3.58 -2.96
C CYS A 176 5.56 3.00 -3.57
N GLN A 177 4.99 3.61 -4.62
CA GLN A 177 3.78 3.11 -5.28
C GLN A 177 4.15 2.49 -6.64
N ILE A 178 4.81 3.26 -7.51
CA ILE A 178 5.06 2.82 -8.90
C ILE A 178 6.19 1.78 -8.94
N VAL A 179 7.38 2.12 -8.45
CA VAL A 179 8.54 1.20 -8.49
C VAL A 179 8.27 -0.04 -7.65
N PHE A 180 7.77 0.13 -6.42
CA PHE A 180 7.39 -1.00 -5.56
C PHE A 180 6.28 -1.86 -6.19
N GLY A 181 5.26 -1.24 -6.78
CA GLY A 181 4.17 -1.95 -7.43
C GLY A 181 4.63 -2.75 -8.66
N ILE A 182 5.50 -2.17 -9.50
CA ILE A 182 6.12 -2.87 -10.64
C ILE A 182 6.96 -4.04 -10.13
N TYR A 183 7.75 -3.85 -9.08
CA TYR A 183 8.51 -4.93 -8.46
C TYR A 183 7.59 -6.07 -8.00
N GLY A 184 6.47 -5.77 -7.35
CA GLY A 184 5.47 -6.76 -6.95
C GLY A 184 4.88 -7.54 -8.14
N VAL A 185 4.53 -6.85 -9.24
CA VAL A 185 4.01 -7.49 -10.47
C VAL A 185 5.07 -8.39 -11.11
N ILE A 186 6.33 -7.96 -11.16
CA ILE A 186 7.43 -8.77 -11.73
C ILE A 186 7.69 -10.00 -10.86
N ALA A 187 7.70 -9.84 -9.53
CA ALA A 187 7.88 -10.96 -8.60
C ALA A 187 6.77 -12.00 -8.77
N GLU A 188 5.50 -11.57 -8.86
CA GLU A 188 4.36 -12.45 -9.14
C GLU A 188 4.54 -13.18 -10.49
N ALA A 189 4.93 -12.46 -11.55
CA ALA A 189 5.14 -13.04 -12.87
C ALA A 189 6.28 -14.08 -12.90
N GLN A 190 7.35 -13.84 -12.12
CA GLN A 190 8.45 -14.79 -11.98
C GLN A 190 8.03 -16.05 -11.22
N GLU A 191 7.22 -15.92 -10.17
CA GLU A 191 6.69 -17.08 -9.46
C GLU A 191 5.72 -17.91 -10.32
N ARG A 192 4.82 -17.26 -11.09
CA ARG A 192 3.94 -17.97 -12.03
C ARG A 192 4.74 -18.77 -13.06
N LYS A 193 5.87 -18.23 -13.56
CA LYS A 193 6.78 -18.95 -14.47
C LYS A 193 7.48 -20.14 -13.80
N ARG A 194 7.74 -20.07 -12.49
CA ARG A 194 8.41 -21.14 -11.72
C ARG A 194 7.48 -22.26 -11.27
N ARG A 195 6.16 -22.10 -11.40
CA ARG A 195 5.19 -23.19 -11.25
C ARG A 195 4.89 -23.76 -12.64
N PRO A 196 5.71 -24.69 -13.19
CA PRO A 196 5.30 -25.39 -14.38
C PRO A 196 4.01 -26.13 -14.06
N ILE A 197 3.05 -25.97 -14.97
CA ILE A 197 1.72 -26.58 -14.96
C ILE A 197 1.85 -28.06 -14.59
N HIS A 198 1.45 -28.42 -13.36
CA HIS A 198 0.96 -29.77 -13.06
C HIS A 198 -0.55 -29.71 -13.31
N ALA A 199 -0.90 -29.80 -14.59
CA ALA A 199 -2.23 -30.19 -15.05
C ALA A 199 -2.04 -31.46 -15.89
#